data_AF-A0A2J4R3T1-F1
#
_entry.id   AF-A0A2J4R3T1-F1
#
_cell.length_a   1.000
_cell.length_b   1.000
_cell.length_c   1.000
_cell.angle_alpha   90.00
_cell.angle_beta   90.00
_cell.angle_gamma   90.00
#
_symmetry.space_group_name_H-M   'P 1'
#
loop_
_entity.id
_entity.type
_entity.pdbx_description
1 polymer ?
#
loop_
_entity_poly.entity_id
_entity_poly.type
_entity_poly.pdbx_seq_one_letter_code
_entity_poly.pdbx_strand_id
1 'polypeptide(L)'
;MKMGESQRTFNDVVTYQADANFAVKTINIPNLAVEVQPGSVIKADGTAFTSGNDALLVLSHHRAGTDANIIVADRGVYIRPETVIAVMGTSVGAAALAALTASGNIRLAQADAQ
;
A
#
# COMPACT_ATOMS: atom_id res chain seq x y z
N MET A 1 -5.32 18.85 -7.44
CA MET A 1 -4.30 18.07 -8.18
C MET A 1 -3.58 19.02 -9.12
N LYS A 2 -2.24 19.05 -9.09
CA LYS A 2 -1.46 19.83 -10.06
C LYS A 2 -1.48 19.10 -11.41
N MET A 3 -1.60 19.85 -12.49
CA MET A 3 -1.58 19.34 -13.86
C MET A 3 -0.21 18.72 -14.15
N GLY A 4 -0.11 17.38 -14.26
CA GLY A 4 1.12 16.69 -14.64
C GLY A 4 1.41 15.36 -13.92
N GLU A 5 0.75 15.06 -12.79
CA GLU A 5 0.89 13.76 -12.12
C GLU A 5 -0.22 12.81 -12.57
N SER A 6 0.16 11.77 -13.33
CA SER A 6 -0.73 10.66 -13.66
C SER A 6 -1.19 9.97 -12.38
N GLN A 7 -2.50 9.73 -12.24
CA GLN A 7 -3.01 8.98 -11.09
C GLN A 7 -2.38 7.59 -11.07
N ARG A 8 -1.76 7.25 -9.94
CA ARG A 8 -1.27 5.89 -9.72
C ARG A 8 -2.44 4.91 -9.70
N THR A 9 -2.18 3.72 -10.19
CA THR A 9 -3.14 2.64 -10.36
C THR A 9 -2.64 1.38 -9.66
N PHE A 10 -3.50 0.38 -9.57
CA PHE A 10 -3.15 -0.94 -9.06
C PHE A 10 -1.88 -1.51 -9.74
N ASN A 11 -1.81 -1.39 -11.07
CA ASN A 11 -0.72 -1.95 -11.86
C ASN A 11 0.61 -1.24 -11.69
N ASP A 12 0.63 -0.02 -11.12
CA ASP A 12 1.88 0.64 -10.79
C ASP A 12 2.53 -0.02 -9.57
N VAL A 13 1.72 -0.51 -8.63
CA VAL A 13 2.19 -1.05 -7.34
C VAL A 13 2.38 -2.57 -7.41
N VAL A 14 1.44 -3.26 -8.04
CA VAL A 14 1.42 -4.72 -8.12
C VAL A 14 2.02 -5.17 -9.45
N THR A 15 3.04 -6.02 -9.38
CA THR A 15 3.67 -6.66 -10.55
C THR A 15 2.94 -7.95 -10.93
N TYR A 16 2.55 -8.73 -9.92
CA TYR A 16 1.91 -10.03 -10.13
C TYR A 16 0.99 -10.37 -8.97
N GLN A 17 -0.09 -11.07 -9.27
CA GLN A 17 -0.98 -11.67 -8.28
C GLN A 17 -1.26 -13.12 -8.67
N ALA A 18 -1.24 -14.01 -7.68
CA ALA A 18 -1.54 -15.43 -7.91
C ALA A 18 -3.03 -15.67 -8.18
N ASP A 19 -3.91 -14.98 -7.44
CA ASP A 19 -5.37 -15.08 -7.57
C ASP A 19 -6.01 -13.72 -7.27
N ALA A 20 -6.84 -13.22 -8.19
CA ALA A 20 -7.50 -11.92 -8.07
C ALA A 20 -8.48 -11.82 -6.88
N ASN A 21 -9.11 -12.94 -6.49
CA ASN A 21 -10.08 -12.98 -5.39
C ASN A 21 -9.41 -12.86 -4.01
N PHE A 22 -8.15 -13.26 -3.91
CA PHE A 22 -7.38 -13.22 -2.66
C PHE A 22 -6.34 -12.10 -2.62
N ALA A 23 -6.02 -11.49 -3.77
CA ALA A 23 -5.03 -10.43 -3.87
C ALA A 23 -5.42 -9.17 -3.09
N VAL A 24 -6.71 -8.90 -2.98
CA VAL A 24 -7.23 -7.67 -2.39
C VAL A 24 -8.26 -7.95 -1.31
N LYS A 25 -8.34 -7.06 -0.33
CA LYS A 25 -9.47 -6.98 0.60
C LYS A 25 -9.91 -5.55 0.77
N THR A 26 -11.20 -5.37 1.04
CA THR A 26 -11.76 -4.07 1.39
C THR A 26 -11.84 -3.95 2.90
N ILE A 27 -11.31 -2.87 3.45
CA ILE A 27 -11.44 -2.50 4.86
C ILE A 27 -12.22 -1.20 4.95
N ASN A 28 -13.16 -1.15 5.88
CA ASN A 28 -13.83 0.11 6.20
C ASN A 28 -13.00 0.85 7.24
N ILE A 29 -12.65 2.10 6.94
CA ILE A 29 -11.94 2.99 7.87
C ILE A 29 -12.85 4.21 8.11
N PRO A 30 -13.49 4.27 9.29
CA PRO A 30 -14.20 5.46 9.72
C PRO A 30 -13.18 6.57 9.94
N ASN A 31 -13.34 7.70 9.23
CA ASN A 31 -12.49 8.88 9.35
C ASN A 31 -11.00 8.63 9.03
N LEU A 32 -10.70 8.38 7.75
CA LEU A 32 -9.34 8.22 7.26
C LEU A 32 -8.47 9.45 7.59
N ALA A 33 -7.36 9.29 8.32
CA ALA A 33 -6.57 10.41 8.82
C ALA A 33 -5.68 11.09 7.76
N VAL A 34 -5.32 10.37 6.70
CA VAL A 34 -4.41 10.85 5.64
C VAL A 34 -4.99 10.59 4.25
N GLU A 35 -4.65 11.44 3.28
CA GLU A 35 -4.98 11.16 1.88
C GLU A 35 -4.14 9.98 1.40
N VAL A 36 -4.78 9.02 0.74
CA VAL A 36 -4.14 7.79 0.28
C VAL A 36 -4.32 7.60 -1.22
N GLN A 37 -3.30 7.00 -1.81
CA GLN A 37 -3.25 6.57 -3.20
C GLN A 37 -2.61 5.18 -3.28
N PRO A 38 -2.72 4.46 -4.41
CA PRO A 38 -2.02 3.20 -4.61
C PRO A 38 -0.52 3.32 -4.29
N GLY A 39 -0.05 2.43 -3.42
CA GLY A 39 1.33 2.40 -2.93
C GLY A 39 1.52 3.06 -1.56
N SER A 40 0.51 3.78 -1.06
CA SER A 40 0.53 4.33 0.30
C SER A 40 0.48 3.22 1.33
N VAL A 41 1.18 3.40 2.45
CA VAL A 41 1.15 2.46 3.58
C VAL A 41 0.53 3.13 4.79
N ILE A 42 -0.53 2.52 5.31
CA ILE A 42 -1.29 2.98 6.47
C ILE A 42 -1.38 1.88 7.52
N LYS A 43 -1.84 2.24 8.70
CA LYS A 43 -2.27 1.29 9.74
C LYS A 43 -3.76 1.01 9.62
N ALA A 44 -4.23 0.01 10.34
CA ALA A 44 -5.65 -0.37 10.37
C ALA A 44 -6.59 0.74 10.87
N ASP A 45 -6.07 1.72 11.62
CA ASP A 45 -6.80 2.89 12.09
C ASP A 45 -6.85 4.05 11.08
N GLY A 46 -6.27 3.88 9.88
CA GLY A 46 -6.25 4.92 8.84
C GLY A 46 -5.15 5.97 9.01
N THR A 47 -4.28 5.83 10.01
CA THR A 47 -3.10 6.71 10.17
C THR A 47 -1.96 6.27 9.26
N ALA A 48 -1.08 7.23 8.94
CA ALA A 48 0.14 6.96 8.21
C ALA A 48 1.02 5.93 8.93
N PHE A 49 1.53 4.93 8.20
CA PHE A 49 2.47 3.99 8.77
C PHE A 49 3.80 4.67 9.10
N THR A 50 4.29 4.45 10.32
CA THR A 50 5.56 4.99 10.83
C THR A 50 6.49 3.87 11.32
N SER A 51 5.94 2.89 12.03
CA SER A 51 6.62 1.69 12.51
C SER A 51 5.60 0.66 13.02
N GLY A 52 6.00 -0.62 13.05
CA GLY A 52 5.19 -1.72 13.57
C GLY A 52 5.10 -2.88 12.58
N ASN A 53 4.20 -3.82 12.86
CA ASN A 53 3.93 -5.01 12.03
C ASN A 53 2.51 -5.00 11.43
N ASP A 54 1.81 -3.89 11.56
CA ASP A 54 0.40 -3.68 11.20
C ASP A 54 0.25 -2.84 9.91
N ALA A 55 1.25 -2.90 9.03
CA ALA A 55 1.25 -2.18 7.76
C ALA A 55 0.20 -2.74 6.80
N LEU A 56 -0.56 -1.84 6.19
CA LEU A 56 -1.53 -2.12 5.13
C LEU A 56 -1.14 -1.34 3.89
N LEU A 57 -0.94 -2.06 2.77
CA LEU A 57 -0.65 -1.47 1.48
C LEU A 57 -1.94 -1.09 0.77
N VAL A 58 -2.13 0.20 0.52
CA VAL A 58 -3.31 0.74 -0.15
C VAL A 58 -3.21 0.59 -1.67
N LEU A 59 -4.33 0.24 -2.30
CA LEU A 59 -4.49 0.03 -3.74
C LEU A 59 -5.62 0.89 -4.35
N SER A 60 -6.26 1.76 -3.56
CA SER A 60 -7.29 2.70 -4.01
C SER A 60 -6.98 4.15 -3.61
N HIS A 61 -7.72 5.10 -4.19
CA HIS A 61 -7.59 6.54 -3.87
C HIS A 61 -8.70 6.99 -2.94
N HIS A 62 -8.35 7.63 -1.83
CA HIS A 62 -9.33 8.23 -0.92
C HIS A 62 -8.79 9.49 -0.26
N ARG A 63 -9.68 10.47 -0.05
CA ARG A 63 -9.36 11.70 0.69
C ARG A 63 -9.37 11.45 2.19
N ALA A 64 -8.59 12.24 2.92
CA ALA A 64 -8.67 12.28 4.37
C ALA A 64 -10.02 12.83 4.85
N GLY A 65 -10.42 12.48 6.07
CA GLY A 65 -11.61 12.99 6.77
C GLY A 65 -12.92 12.34 6.33
N THR A 66 -12.88 11.32 5.48
CA THR A 66 -14.09 10.62 5.01
C THR A 66 -14.13 9.19 5.55
N ASP A 67 -15.34 8.69 5.78
CA ASP A 67 -15.58 7.24 5.86
C ASP A 67 -15.30 6.62 4.49
N ALA A 68 -14.37 5.67 4.45
CA ALA A 68 -13.84 5.14 3.22
C ALA A 68 -13.67 3.63 3.27
N ASN A 69 -14.16 2.97 2.22
CA ASN A 69 -13.89 1.57 1.94
C ASN A 69 -12.58 1.47 1.15
N ILE A 70 -11.48 1.25 1.86
CA ILE A 70 -10.14 1.20 1.30
C ILE A 70 -9.86 -0.21 0.76
N ILE A 71 -9.36 -0.29 -0.47
CA ILE A 71 -8.86 -1.55 -1.03
C ILE A 71 -7.39 -1.66 -0.65
N VAL A 72 -7.03 -2.76 0.02
CA VAL A 72 -5.65 -3.06 0.42
C VAL A 72 -5.20 -4.41 -0.12
N ALA A 73 -3.89 -4.59 -0.26
CA ALA A 73 -3.32 -5.89 -0.61
C ALA A 73 -3.53 -6.89 0.54
N ASP A 74 -3.84 -8.14 0.21
CA ASP A 74 -3.98 -9.23 1.19
C ASP A 74 -2.95 -10.34 0.99
N ARG A 75 -3.17 -11.30 0.07
CA ARG A 75 -2.27 -12.45 -0.09
C ARG A 75 -2.00 -12.85 -1.53
N GLY A 76 -0.82 -13.43 -1.75
CA GLY A 76 -0.39 -13.91 -3.06
C GLY A 76 -0.01 -12.78 -4.01
N VAL A 77 0.50 -11.66 -3.49
CA VAL A 77 0.78 -10.44 -4.25
C VAL A 77 2.28 -10.17 -4.29
N TYR A 78 2.78 -9.82 -5.48
CA TYR A 78 4.13 -9.29 -5.68
C TYR A 78 4.06 -7.79 -5.97
N ILE A 79 4.80 -7.00 -5.19
CA ILE A 79 4.78 -5.55 -5.27
C ILE A 79 6.12 -4.98 -5.73
N ARG A 80 6.09 -3.83 -6.38
CA ARG A 80 7.27 -3.04 -6.73
C ARG A 80 7.71 -2.20 -5.53
N PRO A 81 8.82 -2.54 -4.84
CA PRO A 81 9.22 -1.85 -3.62
C PRO A 81 9.46 -0.34 -3.83
N GLU A 82 9.94 0.07 -5.01
CA GLU A 82 10.17 1.46 -5.40
C GLU A 82 8.89 2.30 -5.49
N THR A 83 7.74 1.64 -5.58
CA THR A 83 6.43 2.32 -5.62
C THR A 83 5.79 2.48 -4.25
N VAL A 84 6.39 1.92 -3.20
CA VAL A 84 5.85 2.03 -1.85
C VAL A 84 6.15 3.41 -1.28
N ILE A 85 5.10 4.15 -0.95
CA ILE A 85 5.18 5.48 -0.36
C ILE A 85 4.89 5.35 1.13
N ALA A 86 5.96 5.41 1.92
CA ALA A 86 5.85 5.66 3.34
C ALA A 86 5.82 7.17 3.59
N VAL A 87 4.95 7.62 4.47
CA VAL A 87 4.63 9.05 4.68
C VAL A 87 5.81 9.85 5.29
N MET A 88 6.91 9.21 5.73
CA MET A 88 7.96 9.88 6.51
C MET A 88 9.39 9.42 6.17
N GLY A 89 9.81 9.52 4.90
CA GLY A 89 11.22 9.36 4.50
C GLY A 89 11.69 7.92 4.27
N THR A 90 12.95 7.77 3.86
CA THR A 90 13.53 6.50 3.35
C THR A 90 13.56 5.37 4.36
N SER A 91 13.80 5.67 5.64
CA SER A 91 13.81 4.68 6.73
C SER A 91 12.44 4.04 6.97
N VAL A 92 11.38 4.83 6.84
CA VAL A 92 10.00 4.35 7.03
C VAL A 92 9.57 3.49 5.84
N GLY A 93 10.11 3.75 4.64
CA GLY A 93 9.92 2.87 3.47
C GLY A 93 10.46 1.46 3.72
N ALA A 94 11.68 1.33 4.23
CA ALA A 94 12.26 0.02 4.56
C ALA A 94 11.47 -0.71 5.66
N ALA A 95 11.06 0.00 6.71
CA ALA A 95 10.23 -0.56 7.77
C ALA A 95 8.85 -1.01 7.25
N ALA A 96 8.24 -0.25 6.35
CA ALA A 96 6.97 -0.62 5.73
C ALA A 96 7.10 -1.89 4.87
N LEU A 97 8.16 -1.99 4.05
CA LEU A 97 8.41 -3.20 3.26
C LEU A 97 8.63 -4.43 4.16
N ALA A 98 9.39 -4.28 5.25
CA ALA A 98 9.58 -5.35 6.22
C ALA A 98 8.26 -5.77 6.88
N ALA A 99 7.42 -4.81 7.29
CA ALA A 99 6.12 -5.09 7.89
C ALA A 99 5.16 -5.79 6.92
N LEU A 100 5.09 -5.32 5.66
CA LEU A 100 4.24 -5.90 4.61
C LEU A 100 4.64 -7.35 4.27
N THR A 101 5.94 -7.65 4.29
CA THR A 101 6.49 -8.96 3.93
C THR A 101 6.59 -9.93 5.11
N ALA A 102 6.43 -9.46 6.35
CA ALA A 102 6.60 -10.26 7.57
C ALA A 102 5.70 -11.52 7.61
N SER A 103 4.50 -11.45 7.03
CA SER A 103 3.56 -12.58 6.97
C SER A 103 3.86 -13.57 5.83
N GLY A 104 4.71 -13.19 4.86
CA GLY A 104 4.94 -13.96 3.63
C GLY A 104 3.80 -13.89 2.59
N ASN A 105 2.69 -13.21 2.92
CA ASN A 105 1.53 -13.06 2.03
C ASN A 105 1.80 -12.08 0.88
N ILE A 106 2.61 -11.06 1.15
CA ILE A 106 3.09 -10.09 0.17
C ILE A 106 4.58 -10.32 -0.04
N ARG A 107 5.01 -10.31 -1.29
CA ARG A 107 6.40 -10.47 -1.69
C ARG A 107 6.88 -9.27 -2.47
N LEU A 108 8.18 -8.99 -2.41
CA LEU A 108 8.78 -7.98 -3.25
C LEU A 108 9.12 -8.60 -4.59
N ALA A 109 8.75 -7.93 -5.68
CA ALA A 109 9.37 -8.20 -6.96
C ALA A 109 10.85 -7.82 -6.82
N GLN A 110 11.75 -8.80 -6.92
CA GLN A 110 13.15 -8.45 -7.11
C GLN A 110 13.25 -7.75 -8.46
N ALA A 111 13.90 -6.60 -8.50
CA ALA A 111 14.41 -6.10 -9.76
C ALA A 111 15.35 -7.19 -10.30
N ASP A 112 15.19 -7.59 -11.56
CA ASP A 112 16.25 -8.35 -12.23
C ASP A 112 17.53 -7.52 -12.07
N ALA A 113 18.55 -8.11 -11.47
CA ALA A 113 19.86 -7.48 -11.39
C ALA A 113 20.34 -7.27 -12.84
N GLN A 114 20.21 -6.04 -13.35
CA GLN A 114 20.85 -5.61 -14.59
C GLN A 114 22.32 -5.33 -14.36
#